data_AF-A0A202BAV9-F1
#
_entry.id   AF-A0A202BAV9-F1
#
_cell.length_a   1.000
_cell.length_b   1.000
_cell.length_c   1.000
_cell.angle_alpha   90.00
_cell.angle_beta   90.00
_cell.angle_gamma   90.00
#
_symmetry.space_group_name_H-M   'P 1'
#
loop_
_entity.id
_entity.type
_entity.pdbx_description
1 polymer ?
#
loop_
_entity_poly.entity_id
_entity_poly.type
_entity_poly.pdbx_seq_one_letter_code
_entity_poly.pdbx_strand_id
1 'polypeptide(L)' 'MLADAATRRRVPLCRNCRHHYITHDPRFPYGCRSMGFSSKRPPCQDVQAASGRPCLRFHPKAD' A
#
# COMPACT_ATOMS: atom_id res chain seq x y z
N MET A 1 28.46 -1.26 24.31
CA MET A 1 27.67 -0.08 23.93
C MET A 1 27.13 -0.33 22.52
N LEU A 2 26.01 -1.04 22.42
CA LEU A 2 25.42 -1.40 21.13
C LEU A 2 24.66 -0.19 20.59
N ALA A 3 25.16 0.40 19.50
CA ALA A 3 24.49 1.46 18.79
C ALA A 3 23.25 0.90 18.09
N ASP A 4 22.07 1.37 18.52
CA ASP A 4 20.78 1.17 17.88
C ASP A 4 20.86 1.57 16.40
N ALA A 5 20.94 0.57 15.52
CA ALA A 5 21.05 0.75 14.08
C ALA A 5 19.70 1.20 13.49
N ALA A 6 19.43 2.50 13.68
CA ALA A 6 18.91 3.43 12.69
C ALA A 6 17.93 2.84 11.66
N THR A 7 16.64 2.98 11.98
CA THR A 7 15.48 3.20 11.10
C THR A 7 15.67 2.78 9.63
N ARG A 8 15.29 1.53 9.31
CA ARG A 8 15.01 1.15 7.93
C ARG A 8 13.86 2.04 7.44
N ARG A 9 14.10 3.00 6.54
CA ARG A 9 13.04 3.69 5.78
C ARG A 9 12.30 2.62 4.96
N ARG A 10 11.31 1.97 5.57
CA ARG A 10 10.45 0.99 4.90
C ARG A 10 9.59 1.72 3.89
N VAL A 11 9.68 1.31 2.63
CA VAL A 11 8.66 1.68 1.63
C VAL A 11 7.30 1.27 2.20
N PRO A 12 6.33 2.20 2.32
CA PRO A 12 5.03 1.91 2.91
C PRO A 12 4.32 0.84 2.08
N LEU A 13 4.10 -0.33 2.70
CA LEU A 13 3.44 -1.46 2.06
C LEU A 13 1.93 -1.25 2.07
N CYS A 14 1.27 -1.46 0.92
CA CYS A 14 -0.19 -1.42 0.82
C CYS A 14 -0.90 -2.25 1.90
N ARG A 15 -0.35 -3.40 2.31
CA ARG A 15 -0.91 -4.25 3.36
C ARG A 15 -1.03 -3.55 4.73
N ASN A 16 -0.18 -2.57 4.99
CA ASN A 16 -0.18 -1.76 6.21
C ASN A 16 -1.09 -0.53 6.06
N CYS A 17 -1.75 -0.34 4.91
CA CYS A 17 -2.65 0.78 4.69
C CYS A 17 -4.06 0.44 5.21
N ARG A 18 -4.71 1.35 5.93
CA ARG A 18 -6.11 1.20 6.37
C ARG A 18 -7.11 1.12 5.22
N HIS A 19 -6.74 1.65 4.05
CA HIS A 19 -7.60 1.67 2.86
C HIS A 19 -7.46 0.40 2.01
N HIS A 20 -6.44 -0.42 2.25
CA HIS A 20 -6.24 -1.65 1.53
C HIS A 20 -7.26 -2.70 2.00
N TYR A 21 -7.90 -3.36 1.04
CA TYR A 21 -8.83 -4.45 1.30
C TYR A 21 -8.67 -5.55 0.25
N ILE A 22 -9.08 -6.76 0.60
CA ILE A 22 -9.12 -7.90 -0.31
C ILE A 22 -10.55 -8.03 -0.85
N THR A 23 -10.69 -8.07 -2.16
CA THR A 23 -11.98 -8.08 -2.86
C THR A 23 -12.59 -9.48 -2.98
N HIS A 24 -11.79 -10.53 -2.77
CA HIS A 24 -12.13 -11.94 -3.03
C HIS A 24 -12.44 -12.26 -4.49
N ASP A 25 -12.20 -11.33 -5.43
CA ASP A 25 -12.29 -11.59 -6.86
C ASP A 25 -10.94 -12.15 -7.36
N PRO A 26 -10.89 -13.36 -7.94
CA PRO A 26 -9.65 -13.93 -8.47
C PRO A 26 -9.01 -13.08 -9.57
N ARG A 27 -9.79 -12.26 -10.29
CA ARG A 27 -9.30 -11.36 -11.34
C ARG A 27 -8.64 -10.12 -10.76
N PHE A 28 -9.08 -9.64 -9.60
CA PHE A 28 -8.62 -8.40 -8.97
C PHE A 28 -8.61 -8.50 -7.45
N PRO A 29 -7.72 -9.32 -6.86
CA PRO A 29 -7.77 -9.65 -5.43
C PRO A 29 -7.53 -8.46 -4.49
N TYR A 30 -6.88 -7.40 -4.95
CA TYR A 30 -6.55 -6.24 -4.13
C TYR A 30 -7.44 -5.05 -4.46
N GLY A 31 -7.78 -4.24 -3.46
CA GLY A 31 -8.52 -3.01 -3.66
C GLY A 31 -8.06 -1.87 -2.76
N CYS A 32 -8.31 -0.64 -3.20
CA CYS A 32 -8.05 0.58 -2.44
C CYS A 32 -9.35 1.35 -2.19
N ARG A 33 -9.80 1.44 -0.92
CA ARG A 33 -11.03 2.16 -0.57
C ARG A 33 -10.91 3.66 -0.79
N SER A 34 -9.73 4.25 -0.58
CA SER A 34 -9.52 5.69 -0.77
C SER A 34 -9.61 6.13 -2.23
N MET A 35 -9.39 5.21 -3.18
CA MET A 35 -9.42 5.53 -4.61
C MET A 35 -10.49 4.78 -5.39
N GLY A 36 -11.22 3.86 -4.74
CA GLY A 36 -12.40 3.22 -5.31
C GLY A 36 -12.12 2.24 -6.45
N PHE A 37 -10.91 1.67 -6.54
CA PHE A 37 -10.56 0.71 -7.58
C PHE A 37 -10.00 -0.59 -7.00
N SER A 38 -10.08 -1.64 -7.82
CA SER A 38 -9.53 -2.97 -7.57
C SER A 38 -8.46 -3.29 -8.60
N SER A 39 -7.44 -4.03 -8.22
CA SER A 39 -6.32 -4.37 -9.08
C SER A 39 -5.71 -5.74 -8.78
N LYS A 40 -4.91 -6.22 -9.74
CA LYS A 40 -4.21 -7.51 -9.70
C LYS A 40 -2.98 -7.48 -8.80
N ARG A 41 -2.36 -6.31 -8.68
CA ARG A 41 -1.14 -6.07 -7.90
C ARG A 41 -1.50 -5.18 -6.71
N PRO A 42 -0.59 -4.95 -5.75
CA PRO A 42 -0.85 -3.99 -4.68
C PRO A 42 -1.23 -2.63 -5.28
N PRO A 43 -2.33 -1.99 -4.84
CA PRO A 43 -2.85 -0.78 -5.50
C PRO A 43 -1.86 0.38 -5.53
N CYS A 44 -0.91 0.44 -4.60
CA CYS A 44 0.20 1.40 -4.60
C CYS A 44 1.10 1.28 -5.82
N GLN A 45 1.29 0.07 -6.37
CA GLN A 45 2.07 -0.15 -7.58
C GLN A 45 1.32 0.36 -8.82
N ASP A 46 0.03 0.06 -8.93
CA ASP A 46 -0.78 0.54 -10.06
C ASP A 46 -0.88 2.07 -10.06
N VAL A 47 -0.93 2.66 -8.87
CA VAL A 47 -0.95 4.12 -8.67
C VAL A 47 0.37 4.75 -9.04
N GLN A 48 1.48 4.11 -8.66
CA GLN A 48 2.80 4.55 -9.07
C GLN A 48 3.00 4.41 -10.58
N ALA A 49 2.50 3.33 -11.18
CA ALA A 49 2.57 3.13 -12.63
C ALA A 49 1.72 4.17 -13.39
N ALA A 50 0.52 4.50 -12.90
CA ALA A 50 -0.37 5.46 -13.53
C ALA A 50 0.05 6.93 -13.30
N SER A 51 0.47 7.27 -12.08
CA SER A 51 0.79 8.66 -11.68
C SER A 51 2.27 9.01 -11.77
N GLY A 52 3.16 8.02 -11.90
CA GLY A 52 4.61 8.21 -11.76
C GLY A 52 5.07 8.55 -10.32
N ARG A 53 4.16 8.53 -9.33
CA ARG A 53 4.41 8.97 -7.95
C ARG A 53 3.96 7.91 -6.95
N PRO A 54 4.63 7.77 -5.79
CA PRO A 54 4.18 6.86 -4.74
C PRO A 54 2.78 7.24 -4.24
N CYS A 55 2.06 6.26 -3.69
CA CYS A 55 0.70 6.47 -3.18
C CYS A 55 0.68 7.53 -2.06
N LEU A 56 0.17 8.73 -2.36
CA LEU A 56 0.02 9.84 -1.41
C LEU A 56 -1.14 9.63 -0.43
N ARG A 57 -2.05 8.70 -0.73
CA ARG A 57 -3.21 8.33 0.10
C ARG A 57 -2.88 7.18 1.06
N PHE A 58 -1.61 6.89 1.28
CA PHE A 58 -1.21 5.87 2.24
C PHE A 58 -1.53 6.33 3.66
N HIS A 59 -2.41 5.61 4.34
CA HIS A 59 -2.67 5.80 5.76
C HIS A 59 -2.30 4.53 6.50
N PRO A 60 -1.31 4.54 7.40
CA PRO A 60 -0.98 3.36 8.20
C PRO A 60 -2.21 2.92 9.01
N LYS A 61 -2.40 1.60 9.13
CA LYS A 61 -3.24 1.01 10.17
C LYS A 61 -2.58 1.38 11.50
N ALA A 62 -3.34 1.89 12.46
CA ALA A 62 -2.85 1.94 13.83
C ALA A 62 -2.57 0.49 14.26
N ASP A 63 -1.39 0.25 14.80
CA ASP A 63 -0.98 -1.03 15.37
C ASP A 63 -1.89 -1.45 16.53
#